data_AF-A0A183KL77-F1
#
_entry.id   AF-A0A183KL77-F1
#
_cell.length_a   1.000
_cell.length_b   1.000
_cell.length_c   1.000
_cell.angle_alpha   90.00
_cell.angle_beta   90.00
_cell.angle_gamma   90.00
#
_symmetry.space_group_name_H-M   'P 1'
#
loop_
_entity.id
_entity.type
_entity.pdbx_description
1 polymer ?
#
loop_
_entity_poly.entity_id
_entity_poly.type
_entity_poly.pdbx_seq_one_letter_code
_entity_poly.pdbx_strand_id
1 'polypeptide(L)'
;MEDTQHPLAGYYQQQPTLERTNQLPAEEEIRKRRWKWVGHTLRKSSNCITRQALTWNTEGKRKRGRPKNTLRREIESDMKKMNKNWKEL
;
A
#
# COMPACT_ATOMS: atom_id res chain seq x y z
N MET A 1 8.86 54.42 21.57
CA MET A 1 7.65 53.84 20.97
C MET A 1 7.98 52.37 20.80
N GLU A 2 7.42 51.55 21.69
CA GLU A 2 7.82 50.16 21.88
C GLU A 2 7.46 49.25 20.72
N ASP A 3 8.28 48.21 20.57
CA ASP A 3 8.35 47.22 19.52
C ASP A 3 7.08 46.37 19.40
N THR A 4 6.54 46.21 18.18
CA THR A 4 5.55 45.15 17.89
C THR A 4 6.23 44.00 17.17
N GLN A 5 6.91 43.17 17.96
CA GLN A 5 7.37 41.87 17.53
C GLN A 5 6.17 40.92 17.37
N HIS A 6 5.64 40.81 16.16
CA HIS A 6 4.62 39.80 15.82
C HIS A 6 5.20 38.38 16.03
N PRO A 7 4.53 37.49 16.77
CA PRO A 7 5.07 36.16 17.01
C PRO A 7 4.90 35.29 15.76
N LEU A 8 6.03 34.96 15.10
CA LEU A 8 6.15 33.90 14.09
C LEU A 8 6.00 32.48 14.70
N ALA A 9 5.19 32.33 15.76
CA ALA A 9 5.06 31.10 16.53
C ALA A 9 3.91 30.19 16.06
N GLY A 10 3.19 30.56 14.99
CA GLY A 10 2.12 29.73 14.42
C GLY A 10 2.60 28.67 13.42
N TYR A 11 3.84 28.77 12.92
CA TYR A 11 4.33 27.90 11.84
C TYR A 11 4.84 26.53 12.31
N TYR A 12 5.07 26.37 13.61
CA TYR A 12 5.63 25.15 14.20
C TYR A 12 4.63 24.29 14.99
N GLN A 13 3.34 24.65 15.00
CA GLN A 13 2.29 23.84 15.64
C GLN A 13 1.56 22.89 14.70
N GLN A 14 1.96 22.80 13.42
CA GLN A 14 1.59 21.67 12.57
C GLN A 14 2.49 20.46 12.86
N GLN A 15 2.58 20.08 14.14
CA GLN A 15 3.07 18.77 14.55
C GLN A 15 2.12 17.74 13.92
N PRO A 16 2.62 16.67 13.27
CA PRO A 16 1.76 15.70 12.62
C PRO A 16 0.84 15.07 13.69
N THR A 17 -0.46 15.31 13.54
CA THR A 17 -1.53 14.78 14.40
C THR A 17 -1.65 13.24 14.38
N LEU A 18 -0.70 12.55 13.74
CA LEU A 18 -0.66 11.09 13.56
C LEU A 18 -0.11 10.36 14.79
N GLU A 19 0.76 10.98 15.59
CA GLU A 19 1.40 10.29 16.72
C GLU A 19 0.43 9.97 17.87
N ARG A 20 -0.71 10.67 17.94
CA ARG A 20 -1.66 10.59 19.06
C ARG A 20 -2.98 9.89 18.74
N THR A 21 -3.23 9.63 17.46
CA THR A 21 -4.38 8.83 17.02
C THR A 21 -3.90 7.40 16.82
N ASN A 22 -4.50 6.41 17.49
CA ASN A 22 -4.28 4.97 17.23
C ASN A 22 -4.74 4.53 15.81
N GLN A 23 -4.76 5.45 14.84
CA GLN A 23 -5.11 5.19 13.46
C GLN A 23 -3.91 4.52 12.79
N LEU A 24 -4.13 3.28 12.35
CA LEU A 24 -3.17 2.59 11.50
C LEU A 24 -2.97 3.43 10.22
N PRO A 25 -1.72 3.59 9.75
CA PRO A 25 -1.47 4.24 8.46
C PRO A 25 -2.35 3.62 7.39
N ALA A 26 -2.98 4.42 6.53
CA ALA A 26 -3.88 3.92 5.49
C ALA A 26 -3.23 2.81 4.63
N GLU A 27 -1.92 2.91 4.37
CA GLU A 27 -1.15 1.88 3.68
C GLU A 27 -1.14 0.52 4.40
N GLU A 28 -1.13 0.52 5.72
CA GLU A 28 -1.14 -0.69 6.55
C GLU A 28 -2.52 -1.37 6.54
N GLU A 29 -3.59 -0.58 6.60
CA GLU A 29 -4.94 -1.11 6.40
C GLU A 29 -5.12 -1.71 5.01
N ILE A 30 -4.67 -1.00 3.97
CA ILE A 30 -4.73 -1.47 2.58
C ILE A 30 -3.96 -2.78 2.43
N ARG A 31 -2.76 -2.88 3.00
CA ARG A 31 -1.93 -4.09 2.99
C ARG A 31 -2.64 -5.26 3.69
N LYS A 32 -3.22 -5.03 4.86
CA LYS A 32 -3.95 -6.06 5.63
C LYS A 32 -5.15 -6.60 4.84
N ARG A 33 -5.94 -5.70 4.21
CA ARG A 33 -7.08 -6.08 3.36
C ARG A 33 -6.62 -6.87 2.13
N ARG A 34 -5.56 -6.41 1.47
CA ARG A 34 -4.96 -7.10 0.31
C ARG A 34 -4.49 -8.50 0.69
N TRP A 35 -3.84 -8.67 1.83
CA TRP A 35 -3.36 -9.98 2.29
C TRP A 35 -4.50 -10.96 2.59
N LYS A 36 -5.58 -10.48 3.21
CA LYS A 36 -6.82 -11.28 3.39
C LYS A 36 -7.39 -11.75 2.05
N TRP A 37 -7.40 -10.87 1.04
CA TRP A 37 -7.88 -11.21 -0.30
C TRP A 37 -6.98 -12.22 -1.03
N VAL A 38 -5.65 -12.08 -0.93
CA VAL A 38 -4.68 -13.04 -1.49
C VAL A 38 -4.91 -14.42 -0.86
N GLY A 39 -4.99 -14.52 0.46
CA GLY A 39 -5.26 -15.79 1.15
C GLY A 39 -6.60 -16.42 0.74
N HIS A 40 -7.66 -15.61 0.60
CA HIS A 40 -8.96 -16.10 0.12
C HIS A 40 -8.89 -16.64 -1.31
N THR A 41 -8.17 -15.92 -2.19
CA THR A 41 -8.00 -16.29 -3.60
C THR A 41 -7.17 -17.56 -3.76
N LEU A 42 -6.11 -17.73 -2.97
CA LEU A 42 -5.27 -18.93 -2.99
C LEU A 42 -6.01 -20.19 -2.52
N ARG A 43 -7.01 -20.05 -1.63
CA ARG A 43 -7.87 -21.16 -1.18
C ARG A 43 -8.84 -21.65 -2.26
N LYS A 44 -9.07 -20.88 -3.32
CA LYS A 44 -9.91 -21.30 -4.46
C LYS A 44 -9.18 -22.35 -5.31
N SER A 45 -9.95 -23.12 -6.07
CA SER A 45 -9.42 -24.10 -7.02
C SER A 45 -8.45 -23.45 -8.02
N SER A 46 -7.49 -24.22 -8.53
CA SER A 46 -6.50 -23.77 -9.53
C SER A 46 -7.14 -23.23 -10.81
N ASN A 47 -8.31 -23.77 -11.16
CA ASN A 47 -9.08 -23.35 -12.34
C ASN A 47 -9.89 -22.07 -12.11
N CYS A 48 -9.89 -21.53 -10.88
CA CYS A 48 -10.61 -20.30 -10.61
C CYS A 48 -9.91 -19.12 -11.30
N ILE A 49 -10.67 -18.38 -12.10
CA ILE A 49 -10.19 -17.21 -12.87
C ILE A 49 -9.48 -16.20 -11.97
N THR A 50 -9.95 -16.01 -10.73
CA THR A 50 -9.32 -15.08 -9.78
C THR A 50 -7.92 -15.54 -9.35
N ARG A 51 -7.71 -16.85 -9.20
CA ARG A 51 -6.40 -17.43 -8.86
C ARG A 51 -5.45 -17.39 -10.05
N GLN A 52 -5.95 -17.60 -11.26
CA GLN A 52 -5.16 -17.41 -12.48
C GLN A 52 -4.79 -15.94 -12.70
N ALA A 53 -5.72 -15.01 -12.45
CA ALA A 53 -5.48 -13.58 -12.55
C ALA A 53 -4.43 -13.07 -11.56
N LEU A 54 -4.30 -13.72 -10.39
CA LEU A 54 -3.27 -13.40 -9.39
C LEU A 54 -1.85 -13.66 -9.92
N THR A 55 -1.66 -14.73 -10.69
CA THR A 55 -0.34 -15.11 -11.26
C THR A 55 -0.13 -14.57 -12.67
N TRP A 56 -1.19 -14.11 -13.34
CA TRP A 56 -1.17 -13.63 -14.71
C TRP A 56 -0.19 -12.46 -14.91
N ASN A 57 0.81 -12.70 -15.75
CA ASN A 57 1.68 -11.65 -16.26
C ASN A 57 1.15 -11.19 -17.61
N THR A 58 0.74 -9.93 -17.75
CA THR A 58 0.29 -9.42 -19.06
C THR A 58 1.51 -9.24 -19.97
N GLU A 59 1.69 -10.15 -20.91
CA GLU A 59 2.70 -10.03 -21.95
C GLU A 59 2.31 -8.91 -22.94
N GLY A 60 3.25 -8.01 -23.24
CA GLY A 60 3.04 -6.94 -24.23
C GLY A 60 3.67 -5.60 -23.86
N LYS A 61 3.85 -4.75 -24.86
CA LYS A 61 4.33 -3.37 -24.67
C LYS A 61 3.25 -2.54 -23.97
N ARG A 62 3.63 -1.95 -22.84
CA ARG A 62 2.76 -1.08 -22.04
C ARG A 62 2.48 0.21 -22.79
N LYS A 63 1.20 0.60 -22.94
CA LYS A 63 0.83 1.91 -23.51
C LYS A 63 1.38 3.05 -22.64
N ARG A 64 1.86 4.12 -23.29
CA ARG A 64 2.27 5.37 -22.61
C ARG A 64 1.06 5.93 -21.85
N GLY A 65 1.25 6.35 -20.59
CA GLY A 65 0.17 6.88 -19.73
C GLY A 65 -0.52 5.89 -18.80
N ARG A 66 -0.35 4.56 -18.98
CA ARG A 66 -0.88 3.59 -17.99
C ARG A 66 -0.15 3.78 -16.63
N PRO A 67 -0.73 3.44 -15.47
CA PRO A 67 0.01 3.40 -14.18
C PRO A 67 1.05 2.27 -14.13
N LYS A 68 2.26 2.54 -13.58
CA LYS A 68 3.40 1.59 -13.56
C LYS A 68 3.23 0.49 -12.49
N ASN A 69 2.39 0.73 -11.50
CA ASN A 69 2.04 -0.22 -10.45
C ASN A 69 0.98 -1.21 -10.96
N THR A 70 1.35 -2.49 -10.96
CA THR A 70 0.41 -3.60 -11.16
C THR A 70 0.10 -4.19 -9.80
N LEU A 71 -1.10 -4.77 -9.64
CA LEU A 71 -1.50 -5.48 -8.42
C LEU A 71 -0.42 -6.49 -7.98
N ARG A 72 0.17 -7.20 -8.95
CA ARG A 72 1.30 -8.12 -8.70
C ARG A 72 2.52 -7.45 -8.07
N ARG A 73 2.95 -6.28 -8.58
CA ARG A 73 4.10 -5.55 -8.03
C ARG A 73 3.84 -5.02 -6.63
N GLU A 74 2.61 -4.57 -6.37
CA GLU A 74 2.21 -4.11 -5.05
C GLU A 74 2.20 -5.27 -4.05
N ILE A 75 1.66 -6.43 -4.45
CA ILE A 75 1.72 -7.66 -3.63
C ILE A 75 3.17 -8.10 -3.39
N GLU A 76 4.02 -8.12 -4.43
CA GLU A 76 5.44 -8.46 -4.29
C GLU A 76 6.18 -7.49 -3.35
N SER A 77 5.86 -6.20 -3.41
CA SER A 77 6.41 -5.19 -2.49
C SER A 77 5.94 -5.42 -1.05
N ASP A 78 4.65 -5.72 -0.85
CA ASP A 78 4.10 -6.03 0.46
C ASP A 78 4.74 -7.30 1.05
N MET A 79 4.96 -8.32 0.21
CA MET A 79 5.65 -9.56 0.57
C MET A 79 7.09 -9.32 1.00
N LYS A 80 7.82 -8.49 0.24
CA LYS A 80 9.18 -8.09 0.60
C LYS A 80 9.23 -7.38 1.95
N LYS A 81 8.25 -6.52 2.25
CA LYS A 81 8.12 -5.86 3.56
C LYS A 81 7.81 -6.84 4.70
N MET A 82 7.06 -7.90 4.42
CA MET A 82 6.68 -8.92 5.40
C MET A 82 7.68 -10.09 5.51
N ASN A 83 8.78 -10.07 4.74
CA ASN A 83 9.75 -11.16 4.63
C ASN A 83 9.11 -12.53 4.32
N LYS A 84 8.19 -12.58 3.34
CA LYS A 84 7.52 -13.81 2.88
C LYS A 84 7.74 -14.05 1.39
N ASN A 85 7.82 -15.32 1.00
CA ASN A 85 7.91 -15.73 -0.40
C ASN A 85 6.59 -16.33 -0.93
N TRP A 86 6.37 -16.31 -2.24
CA TRP A 86 5.27 -17.00 -2.92
C TRP A 86 5.28 -18.50 -2.69
N LYS A 87 6.46 -19.07 -2.42
CA LYS A 87 6.63 -20.51 -2.11
C LYS A 87 6.18 -20.90 -0.70
N GLU A 88 6.01 -19.93 0.20
CA GLU A 88 5.63 -20.14 1.60
C GLU A 88 4.14 -19.87 1.85
N LEU A 89 3.39 -19.60 0.78
CA LEU A 89 1.95 -19.34 0.73
C LEU A 89 1.19 -20.55 0.16
#